data_AF-A0A1F2TPT4-F1
#
_entry.id   AF-A0A1F2TPT4-F1
#
_cell.length_a   1.000
_cell.length_b   1.000
_cell.length_c   1.000
_cell.angle_alpha   90.00
_cell.angle_beta   90.00
_cell.angle_gamma   90.00
#
_symmetry.space_group_name_H-M   'P 1'
#
loop_
_entity.id
_entity.type
_entity.pdbx_description
1 polymer ?
#
loop_
_entity_poly.entity_id
_entity_poly.type
_entity_poly.pdbx_seq_one_letter_code
_entity_poly.pdbx_strand_id
1 'polypeptide(L)'
;MFAVLAALAIAVPAAAQMGGMVKGRVLDDKGQPVDGAKVTITANDTSRKFETKSNARGEYLQIGLSSGAYSVVAEKDKLVSAAQRATVRAGSPAQVDLIIGLAAAAATADAAARGAALTKSFDDAIAAQKAGNYDEAIEKFTAGIAINANCFSCYNGIGRSYTMKKDYAKAEEAFKKSIEVRPNDGEVYSEMANMYNAQRKFEDAAAMSKKASELAGAAGMGGNPDVLYNQGVILFNGGKTGEAKPLFEQVVQANPTHAEAHYMLGMTIVGENPAAAVTEFEAYLKLSPSGPNAAMAKQFVDALKK
;
A
#
# COMPACT_ATOMS: atom_id res chain seq x y z
N MET A 1 23.47 58.48 -49.86
CA MET A 1 22.15 57.94 -50.25
C MET A 1 22.19 56.44 -50.01
N PHE A 2 21.82 56.01 -48.80
CA PHE A 2 21.80 54.58 -48.40
C PHE A 2 20.44 54.00 -48.79
N ALA A 3 20.42 52.99 -49.65
CA ALA A 3 19.22 52.21 -49.95
C ALA A 3 19.28 50.90 -49.14
N VAL A 4 18.39 50.79 -48.16
CA VAL A 4 18.19 49.61 -47.32
C VAL A 4 17.41 48.57 -48.13
N LEU A 5 18.04 47.41 -48.39
CA LEU A 5 17.33 46.22 -48.87
C LEU A 5 16.62 45.56 -47.68
N ALA A 6 15.29 45.65 -47.65
CA ALA A 6 14.46 44.89 -46.73
C ALA A 6 14.29 43.46 -47.26
N ALA A 7 14.96 42.49 -46.64
CA ALA A 7 14.71 41.08 -46.86
C ALA A 7 13.40 40.70 -46.16
N LEU A 8 12.34 40.43 -46.95
CA LEU A 8 11.10 39.83 -46.48
C LEU A 8 11.38 38.41 -45.99
N ALA A 9 11.49 38.25 -44.66
CA ALA A 9 11.42 36.95 -44.02
C ALA A 9 10.00 36.42 -44.15
N ILE A 10 9.80 35.43 -45.03
CA ILE A 10 8.58 34.63 -45.04
C ILE A 10 8.59 33.81 -43.77
N ALA A 11 7.86 34.27 -42.75
CA ALA A 11 7.59 33.49 -41.56
C ALA A 11 6.79 32.25 -41.98
N VAL A 12 7.46 31.10 -42.00
CA VAL A 12 6.78 29.80 -42.04
C VAL A 12 5.85 29.78 -40.81
N PRO A 13 4.55 29.50 -40.96
CA PRO A 13 3.66 29.50 -39.80
C PRO A 13 4.19 28.48 -38.81
N ALA A 14 4.27 28.90 -37.54
CA ALA A 14 4.67 28.06 -36.43
C ALA A 14 3.97 26.71 -36.58
N ALA A 15 4.73 25.66 -36.85
CA ALA A 15 4.24 24.30 -36.76
C ALA A 15 3.58 24.20 -35.40
N ALA A 16 2.25 24.11 -35.38
CA ALA A 16 1.53 23.73 -34.18
C ALA A 16 2.28 22.53 -33.64
N GLN A 17 2.90 22.65 -32.45
CA GLN A 17 3.52 21.51 -31.77
C GLN A 17 2.48 20.41 -31.87
N MET A 18 2.74 19.40 -32.71
CA MET A 18 1.70 18.44 -33.05
C MET A 18 1.37 17.69 -31.78
N GLY A 19 0.34 18.17 -31.09
CA GLY A 19 -0.15 17.58 -29.86
C GLY A 19 -0.38 16.11 -30.13
N GLY A 20 -0.09 15.29 -29.14
CA GLY A 20 -0.37 13.87 -29.22
C GLY A 20 -1.84 13.64 -29.53
N MET A 21 -2.12 12.49 -30.13
CA MET A 21 -3.47 12.14 -30.54
C MET A 21 -3.79 10.67 -30.29
N VAL A 22 -5.06 10.41 -30.02
CA VAL A 22 -5.66 9.09 -29.94
C VAL A 22 -6.69 8.99 -31.04
N LYS A 23 -6.66 7.92 -31.83
CA LYS A 23 -7.67 7.64 -32.85
C LYS A 23 -8.07 6.17 -32.80
N GLY A 24 -9.24 5.85 -33.33
CA GLY A 24 -9.77 4.51 -33.20
C GLY A 24 -11.12 4.32 -33.86
N ARG A 25 -11.65 3.10 -33.73
CA ARG A 25 -13.05 2.79 -34.04
C ARG A 25 -13.78 2.30 -32.81
N VAL A 26 -15.05 2.66 -32.71
CA VAL A 26 -16.01 2.09 -31.77
C VAL A 26 -16.89 1.11 -32.53
N LEU A 27 -16.84 -0.15 -32.15
CA LEU A 27 -17.58 -1.25 -32.76
C LEU A 27 -18.53 -1.87 -31.74
N ASP A 28 -19.59 -2.53 -32.20
CA ASP A 28 -20.46 -3.36 -31.36
C ASP A 28 -19.90 -4.79 -31.20
N ASP A 29 -20.62 -5.65 -30.48
CA ASP A 29 -20.25 -7.05 -30.26
C ASP A 29 -20.25 -7.93 -31.53
N LYS A 30 -20.86 -7.45 -32.61
CA LYS A 30 -20.87 -8.08 -33.94
C LYS A 30 -19.83 -7.46 -34.88
N GLY A 31 -19.01 -6.52 -34.39
CA GLY A 31 -18.00 -5.81 -35.16
C GLY A 31 -18.57 -4.72 -36.08
N GLN A 32 -19.83 -4.31 -35.90
CA GLN A 32 -20.43 -3.22 -36.66
C GLN A 32 -20.05 -1.86 -36.08
N PRO A 33 -19.86 -0.83 -36.92
CA PRO A 33 -19.52 0.51 -36.44
C PRO A 33 -20.65 1.12 -35.60
N VAL A 34 -20.28 1.70 -34.47
CA VAL A 34 -21.22 2.39 -33.57
C VAL A 34 -21.13 3.89 -33.80
N ASP A 35 -22.17 4.47 -34.40
CA ASP A 35 -22.26 5.93 -34.62
C ASP A 35 -22.56 6.69 -33.32
N GLY A 36 -21.94 7.85 -33.12
CA GLY A 36 -22.25 8.77 -32.03
C GLY A 36 -21.95 8.26 -30.62
N ALA A 37 -21.16 7.20 -30.46
CA ALA A 37 -20.70 6.74 -29.16
C ALA A 37 -19.80 7.81 -28.53
N LYS A 38 -20.04 8.12 -27.25
CA LYS A 38 -19.22 9.05 -26.49
C LYS A 38 -17.90 8.35 -26.13
N VAL A 39 -16.77 8.90 -26.57
CA VAL A 39 -15.44 8.40 -26.22
C VAL A 39 -14.80 9.34 -25.20
N THR A 40 -14.48 8.82 -24.02
CA THR A 40 -13.79 9.55 -22.96
C THR A 40 -12.35 9.07 -22.83
N ILE A 41 -11.41 10.00 -22.96
CA ILE A 41 -9.97 9.81 -22.80
C ILE A 41 -9.55 10.48 -21.50
N THR A 42 -9.02 9.73 -20.53
CA THR A 42 -8.59 10.23 -19.23
C THR A 42 -7.08 10.11 -19.09
N ALA A 43 -6.40 11.21 -18.80
CA ALA A 43 -4.97 11.20 -18.48
C ALA A 43 -4.74 10.53 -17.12
N ASN A 44 -3.87 9.52 -17.07
CA ASN A 44 -3.71 8.69 -15.87
C ASN A 44 -2.98 9.42 -14.72
N ASP A 45 -2.20 10.44 -15.05
CA ASP A 45 -1.39 11.22 -14.11
C ASP A 45 -2.15 12.39 -13.47
N THR A 46 -2.95 13.09 -14.27
CA THR A 46 -3.64 14.33 -13.91
C THR A 46 -5.14 14.15 -13.75
N SER A 47 -5.67 12.97 -14.10
CA SER A 47 -7.11 12.68 -14.18
C SER A 47 -7.89 13.62 -15.12
N ARG A 48 -7.19 14.37 -15.99
CA ARG A 48 -7.81 15.27 -16.96
C ARG A 48 -8.59 14.46 -17.99
N LYS A 49 -9.84 14.85 -18.23
CA LYS A 49 -10.74 14.18 -19.17
C LYS A 49 -10.86 14.96 -20.48
N PHE A 50 -10.89 14.22 -21.58
CA PHE A 50 -11.15 14.69 -22.93
C PHE A 50 -12.28 13.83 -23.51
N GLU A 51 -13.18 14.46 -24.26
CA GLU A 51 -14.36 13.76 -24.79
C GLU A 51 -14.48 14.03 -26.29
N THR A 52 -14.76 12.98 -27.04
CA THR A 52 -15.07 13.04 -28.47
C THR A 52 -16.20 12.05 -28.79
N LYS A 53 -16.66 12.01 -30.04
CA LYS A 53 -17.68 11.06 -30.48
C LYS A 53 -17.24 10.30 -31.72
N SER A 54 -17.68 9.05 -31.85
CA SER A 54 -17.53 8.32 -33.10
C SER A 54 -18.47 8.83 -34.19
N ASN A 55 -18.06 8.70 -35.45
CA ASN A 55 -18.87 8.99 -36.62
C ASN A 55 -19.66 7.76 -37.12
N ALA A 56 -20.39 7.89 -38.23
CA ALA A 56 -21.19 6.81 -38.82
C ALA A 56 -20.38 5.56 -39.24
N ARG A 57 -19.06 5.67 -39.37
CA ARG A 57 -18.14 4.54 -39.62
C ARG A 57 -17.52 4.00 -38.33
N GLY A 58 -17.99 4.46 -37.17
CA GLY A 58 -17.46 4.14 -35.86
C GLY A 58 -16.16 4.86 -35.53
N GLU A 59 -15.61 5.68 -36.43
CA GLU A 59 -14.28 6.27 -36.25
C GLU A 59 -14.33 7.47 -35.30
N TYR A 60 -13.33 7.61 -34.44
CA TYR A 60 -13.15 8.77 -33.57
C TYR A 60 -11.70 9.26 -33.59
N LEU A 61 -11.52 10.54 -33.25
CA LEU A 61 -10.22 11.18 -33.15
C LEU A 61 -10.24 12.21 -32.00
N GLN A 62 -9.21 12.16 -31.17
CA GLN A 62 -8.90 13.17 -30.17
C GLN A 62 -7.48 13.70 -30.40
N ILE A 63 -7.35 15.01 -30.60
CA ILE A 63 -6.07 15.72 -30.78
C ILE A 63 -5.78 16.63 -29.58
N GLY A 64 -4.55 17.13 -29.50
CA GLY A 64 -4.15 18.10 -28.47
C GLY A 64 -3.86 17.47 -27.11
N LEU A 65 -3.56 16.18 -27.08
CA LEU A 65 -3.19 15.46 -25.87
C LEU A 65 -1.70 15.68 -25.58
N SER A 66 -1.34 15.90 -24.33
CA SER A 66 0.07 15.86 -23.91
C SER A 66 0.62 14.44 -24.03
N SER A 67 1.94 14.29 -24.24
CA SER A 67 2.57 12.98 -24.18
C SER A 67 2.35 12.36 -22.80
N GLY A 68 1.97 11.09 -22.75
CA GLY A 68 1.63 10.42 -21.49
C GLY A 68 0.78 9.17 -21.66
N ALA A 69 0.42 8.56 -20.53
CA ALA A 69 -0.45 7.40 -20.49
C ALA A 69 -1.91 7.82 -20.25
N TYR A 70 -2.81 7.24 -21.02
CA TYR A 70 -4.24 7.54 -20.99
C TYR A 70 -5.06 6.25 -20.87
N SER A 71 -6.27 6.39 -20.33
CA SER A 71 -7.33 5.39 -20.37
C SER A 71 -8.43 5.87 -21.30
N VAL A 72 -8.91 5.01 -22.20
CA VAL A 72 -9.90 5.30 -23.24
C VAL A 72 -11.09 4.37 -23.06
N VAL A 73 -12.29 4.95 -22.97
CA VAL A 73 -13.55 4.22 -22.82
C VAL A 73 -14.57 4.81 -23.80
N ALA A 74 -15.42 3.98 -24.39
CA ALA A 74 -16.57 4.43 -25.15
C ALA A 74 -17.88 4.01 -24.46
N GLU A 75 -18.90 4.86 -24.57
CA GLU A 75 -20.23 4.64 -24.01
C GLU A 75 -21.31 5.02 -25.03
N LYS A 76 -22.35 4.18 -25.16
CA LYS A 76 -23.57 4.49 -25.88
C LYS A 76 -24.74 3.69 -25.30
N ASP A 77 -25.89 4.33 -25.12
CA ASP A 77 -27.14 3.67 -24.69
C ASP A 77 -26.97 2.78 -23.44
N LYS A 78 -26.20 3.26 -22.45
CA LYS A 78 -25.80 2.55 -21.20
C LYS A 78 -24.85 1.36 -21.37
N LEU A 79 -24.45 1.04 -22.59
CA LEU A 79 -23.39 0.08 -22.86
C LEU A 79 -22.04 0.80 -22.83
N VAL A 80 -21.05 0.17 -22.20
CA VAL A 80 -19.68 0.68 -22.09
C VAL A 80 -18.70 -0.30 -22.71
N SER A 81 -17.58 0.22 -23.22
CA SER A 81 -16.43 -0.60 -23.57
C SER A 81 -15.60 -0.92 -22.34
N ALA A 82 -14.78 -1.98 -22.41
CA ALA A 82 -13.65 -2.11 -21.50
C ALA A 82 -12.72 -0.89 -21.64
N ALA A 83 -12.10 -0.48 -20.54
CA ALA A 83 -11.09 0.57 -20.55
C ALA A 83 -9.81 0.08 -21.24
N GLN A 84 -9.38 0.78 -22.30
CA GLN A 84 -8.14 0.48 -22.99
C GLN A 84 -7.06 1.52 -22.69
N ARG A 85 -5.81 1.07 -22.56
CA ARG A 85 -4.66 1.96 -22.31
C ARG A 85 -4.10 2.47 -23.62
N ALA A 86 -3.81 3.77 -23.66
CA ALA A 86 -3.11 4.42 -24.76
C ALA A 86 -1.83 5.09 -24.25
N THR A 87 -0.73 4.92 -24.98
CA THR A 87 0.48 5.73 -24.77
C THR A 87 0.57 6.76 -25.88
N VAL A 88 0.33 8.02 -25.53
CA VAL A 88 0.35 9.14 -26.47
C VAL A 88 1.76 9.71 -26.54
N ARG A 89 2.24 9.90 -27.77
CA ARG A 89 3.53 10.53 -28.07
C ARG A 89 3.32 11.63 -29.11
N ALA A 90 4.12 12.69 -29.04
CA ALA A 90 4.09 13.76 -30.04
C ALA A 90 4.34 13.19 -31.45
N GLY A 91 3.51 13.59 -32.43
CA GLY A 91 3.64 13.18 -33.84
C GLY A 91 3.29 11.72 -34.17
N SER A 92 2.92 10.88 -33.19
CA SER A 92 2.53 9.48 -33.42
C SER A 92 1.14 9.20 -32.86
N PRO A 93 0.12 8.94 -33.70
CA PRO A 93 -1.22 8.61 -33.23
C PRO A 93 -1.24 7.29 -32.44
N ALA A 94 -1.81 7.30 -31.24
CA ALA A 94 -2.15 6.07 -30.54
C ALA A 94 -3.44 5.49 -31.14
N GLN A 95 -3.37 4.28 -31.68
CA GLN A 95 -4.53 3.55 -32.22
C GLN A 95 -5.20 2.75 -31.10
N VAL A 96 -6.50 2.97 -30.87
CA VAL A 96 -7.28 2.26 -29.84
C VAL A 96 -8.65 1.93 -30.41
N ASP A 97 -8.89 0.66 -30.75
CA ASP A 97 -10.21 0.21 -31.17
C ASP A 97 -11.00 -0.29 -29.94
N LEU A 98 -12.24 0.18 -29.80
CA LEU A 98 -13.12 -0.06 -28.65
C LEU A 98 -14.30 -0.90 -29.10
N ILE A 99 -14.68 -1.87 -28.26
CA ILE A 99 -15.86 -2.70 -28.46
C ILE A 99 -16.86 -2.36 -27.37
N ILE A 100 -18.02 -1.81 -27.75
CA ILE A 100 -19.17 -1.62 -26.88
C ILE A 100 -20.05 -2.85 -27.03
N GLY A 101 -20.35 -3.53 -25.94
CA GLY A 101 -21.24 -4.69 -26.00
C GLY A 101 -21.56 -5.22 -24.63
N LEU A 102 -22.65 -6.00 -24.55
CA LEU A 102 -23.09 -6.61 -23.30
C LEU A 102 -21.99 -7.47 -22.66
N ALA A 103 -21.19 -8.17 -23.45
CA ALA A 103 -20.07 -8.97 -22.95
C ALA A 103 -18.93 -8.11 -22.35
N ALA A 104 -18.59 -6.98 -22.99
CA ALA A 104 -17.56 -6.06 -22.48
C ALA A 104 -18.05 -5.33 -21.21
N ALA A 105 -19.30 -4.85 -21.22
CA ALA A 105 -19.94 -4.25 -20.06
C ALA A 105 -20.09 -5.27 -18.91
N ALA A 106 -20.49 -6.52 -19.20
CA ALA A 106 -20.58 -7.60 -18.22
C ALA A 106 -19.20 -7.98 -17.66
N ALA A 107 -18.14 -8.03 -18.48
CA ALA A 107 -16.79 -8.29 -18.00
C ALA A 107 -16.28 -7.18 -17.07
N THR A 108 -16.58 -5.90 -17.38
CA THR A 108 -16.24 -4.79 -16.48
C THR A 108 -17.05 -4.81 -15.18
N ALA A 109 -18.34 -5.15 -15.26
CA ALA A 109 -19.21 -5.27 -14.09
C ALA A 109 -18.82 -6.47 -13.21
N ASP A 110 -18.45 -7.59 -13.81
CA ASP A 110 -17.95 -8.80 -13.14
C ASP A 110 -16.60 -8.53 -12.45
N ALA A 111 -15.67 -7.83 -13.12
CA ALA A 111 -14.41 -7.41 -12.50
C ALA A 111 -14.64 -6.45 -11.32
N ALA A 112 -15.55 -5.48 -11.47
CA ALA A 112 -15.92 -4.56 -10.39
C ALA A 112 -16.61 -5.30 -9.23
N ALA A 113 -17.50 -6.25 -9.52
CA ALA A 113 -18.19 -7.07 -8.52
C ALA A 113 -17.20 -7.97 -7.76
N ARG A 114 -16.23 -8.58 -8.45
CA ARG A 114 -15.13 -9.34 -7.81
C ARG A 114 -14.26 -8.44 -6.94
N GLY A 115 -13.93 -7.24 -7.40
CA GLY A 115 -13.19 -6.25 -6.60
C GLY A 115 -13.94 -5.87 -5.33
N ALA A 116 -15.24 -5.55 -5.44
CA ALA A 116 -16.08 -5.22 -4.29
C ALA A 116 -16.24 -6.41 -3.34
N ALA A 117 -16.39 -7.63 -3.86
CA ALA A 117 -16.47 -8.85 -3.06
C ALA A 117 -15.16 -9.13 -2.31
N LEU A 118 -14.00 -8.92 -2.95
CA LEU A 118 -12.70 -9.05 -2.29
C LEU A 118 -12.55 -8.05 -1.16
N THR A 119 -12.86 -6.77 -1.40
CA THR A 119 -12.82 -5.73 -0.37
C THR A 119 -13.72 -6.07 0.80
N LYS A 120 -14.98 -6.47 0.52
CA LYS A 120 -15.92 -6.86 1.57
C LYS A 120 -15.39 -8.05 2.38
N SER A 121 -14.88 -9.09 1.71
CA SER A 121 -14.33 -10.27 2.36
C SER A 121 -13.14 -9.92 3.26
N PHE A 122 -12.29 -8.98 2.83
CA PHE A 122 -11.18 -8.49 3.62
C PHE A 122 -11.64 -7.68 4.84
N ASP A 123 -12.59 -6.75 4.66
CA ASP A 123 -13.10 -5.91 5.74
C ASP A 123 -13.83 -6.72 6.81
N ASP A 124 -14.67 -7.69 6.39
CA ASP A 124 -15.34 -8.63 7.29
C ASP A 124 -14.31 -9.45 8.09
N ALA A 125 -13.22 -9.89 7.44
CA ALA A 125 -12.17 -10.64 8.11
C ALA A 125 -11.44 -9.81 9.18
N ILE A 126 -11.13 -8.55 8.87
CA ILE A 126 -10.51 -7.62 9.83
C ILE A 126 -11.45 -7.34 11.00
N ALA A 127 -12.75 -7.16 10.75
CA ALA A 127 -13.74 -7.00 11.80
C ALA A 127 -13.80 -8.23 12.72
N ALA A 128 -13.81 -9.44 12.15
CA ALA A 128 -13.78 -10.69 12.90
C ALA A 128 -12.49 -10.84 13.74
N GLN A 129 -11.32 -10.48 13.21
CA GLN A 129 -10.07 -10.47 13.99
C GLN A 129 -10.14 -9.53 15.20
N LYS A 130 -10.67 -8.31 15.00
CA LYS A 130 -10.84 -7.33 16.08
C LYS A 130 -11.81 -7.82 17.16
N ALA A 131 -12.82 -8.60 16.78
CA ALA A 131 -13.75 -9.23 17.70
C ALA A 131 -13.17 -10.49 18.40
N GLY A 132 -11.97 -10.95 18.00
CA GLY A 132 -11.38 -12.19 18.49
C GLY A 132 -11.93 -13.47 17.83
N ASN A 133 -12.80 -13.33 16.82
CA ASN A 133 -13.39 -14.44 16.06
C ASN A 133 -12.41 -14.92 14.98
N TYR A 134 -11.29 -15.54 15.39
CA TYR A 134 -10.21 -15.86 14.46
C TYR A 134 -10.58 -16.91 13.39
N ASP A 135 -11.49 -17.84 13.69
CA ASP A 135 -11.97 -18.82 12.71
C ASP A 135 -12.79 -18.16 11.60
N GLU A 136 -13.69 -17.25 11.97
CA GLU A 136 -14.47 -16.46 11.01
C GLU A 136 -13.53 -15.58 10.17
N ALA A 137 -12.54 -14.94 10.78
CA ALA A 137 -11.54 -14.17 10.05
C ALA A 137 -10.80 -15.01 8.99
N ILE A 138 -10.38 -16.22 9.35
CA ILE A 138 -9.72 -17.15 8.42
C ILE A 138 -10.65 -17.52 7.27
N GLU A 139 -11.92 -17.82 7.54
CA GLU A 139 -12.92 -18.11 6.51
C GLU A 139 -13.08 -16.94 5.54
N LYS A 140 -13.21 -15.71 6.05
CA LYS A 140 -13.38 -14.50 5.22
C LYS A 140 -12.13 -14.15 4.42
N PHE A 141 -10.93 -14.30 4.98
CA PHE A 141 -9.70 -14.16 4.17
C PHE A 141 -9.58 -15.25 3.10
N THR A 142 -9.98 -16.50 3.40
CA THR A 142 -9.97 -17.61 2.45
C THR A 142 -10.94 -17.35 1.29
N ALA A 143 -12.12 -16.81 1.57
CA ALA A 143 -13.05 -16.35 0.53
C ALA A 143 -12.45 -15.24 -0.35
N GLY A 144 -11.69 -14.31 0.25
CA GLY A 144 -10.91 -13.31 -0.50
C GLY A 144 -9.87 -13.94 -1.43
N ILE A 145 -9.15 -14.95 -0.96
CA ILE A 145 -8.17 -15.70 -1.76
C ILE A 145 -8.84 -16.46 -2.92
N ALA A 146 -10.04 -16.98 -2.72
CA ALA A 146 -10.81 -17.63 -3.80
C ALA A 146 -11.20 -16.64 -4.92
N ILE A 147 -11.35 -15.36 -4.60
CA ILE A 147 -11.60 -14.28 -5.58
C ILE A 147 -10.28 -13.83 -6.22
N ASN A 148 -9.22 -13.68 -5.43
CA ASN A 148 -7.89 -13.29 -5.87
C ASN A 148 -6.81 -14.08 -5.13
N ALA A 149 -6.25 -15.08 -5.81
CA ALA A 149 -5.21 -15.94 -5.26
C ALA A 149 -3.91 -15.20 -4.89
N ASN A 150 -3.72 -13.97 -5.39
CA ASN A 150 -2.57 -13.09 -5.11
C ASN A 150 -2.89 -12.04 -4.02
N CYS A 151 -3.90 -12.26 -3.18
CA CYS A 151 -4.18 -11.40 -2.03
C CYS A 151 -3.16 -11.65 -0.90
N PHE A 152 -1.95 -11.08 -1.02
CA PHE A 152 -0.90 -11.19 0.02
C PHE A 152 -1.41 -10.74 1.41
N SER A 153 -2.22 -9.68 1.47
CA SER A 153 -2.80 -9.18 2.71
C SER A 153 -3.80 -10.16 3.33
N CYS A 154 -4.50 -10.96 2.52
CA CYS A 154 -5.36 -12.04 3.01
C CYS A 154 -4.53 -13.16 3.66
N TYR A 155 -3.41 -13.56 3.05
CA TYR A 155 -2.49 -14.53 3.64
C TYR A 155 -1.85 -14.00 4.94
N ASN A 156 -1.44 -12.73 4.98
CA ASN A 156 -0.97 -12.09 6.23
C ASN A 156 -2.05 -12.14 7.32
N GLY A 157 -3.29 -11.81 6.96
CA GLY A 157 -4.44 -11.87 7.85
C GLY A 157 -4.67 -13.27 8.43
N ILE A 158 -4.62 -14.32 7.59
CA ILE A 158 -4.71 -15.72 8.03
C ILE A 158 -3.56 -16.07 8.99
N GLY A 159 -2.33 -15.68 8.65
CA GLY A 159 -1.17 -15.92 9.50
C GLY A 159 -1.31 -15.28 10.88
N ARG A 160 -1.78 -14.04 10.94
CA ARG A 160 -2.06 -13.34 12.20
C ARG A 160 -3.17 -14.02 13.00
N SER A 161 -4.26 -14.44 12.34
CA SER A 161 -5.35 -15.19 13.01
C SER A 161 -4.86 -16.49 13.62
N TYR A 162 -4.06 -17.28 12.90
CA TYR A 162 -3.48 -18.51 13.44
C TYR A 162 -2.46 -18.23 14.56
N THR A 163 -1.72 -17.13 14.48
CA THR A 163 -0.81 -16.69 15.56
C THR A 163 -1.58 -16.41 16.85
N MET A 164 -2.72 -15.72 16.76
CA MET A 164 -3.58 -15.47 17.92
C MET A 164 -4.21 -16.75 18.48
N LYS A 165 -4.51 -17.72 17.62
CA LYS A 165 -4.92 -19.07 18.01
C LYS A 165 -3.78 -19.95 18.54
N LYS A 166 -2.54 -19.49 18.49
CA LYS A 166 -1.31 -20.23 18.81
C LYS A 166 -1.07 -21.48 17.94
N ASP A 167 -1.72 -21.56 16.78
CA ASP A 167 -1.43 -22.59 15.76
C ASP A 167 -0.29 -22.07 14.86
N TYR A 168 0.91 -22.03 15.44
CA TYR A 168 2.07 -21.40 14.82
C TYR A 168 2.51 -22.06 13.51
N ALA A 169 2.26 -23.36 13.34
CA ALA A 169 2.60 -24.08 12.12
C ALA A 169 1.80 -23.56 10.92
N LYS A 170 0.48 -23.40 11.09
CA LYS A 170 -0.38 -22.83 10.04
C LYS A 170 -0.16 -21.34 9.85
N ALA A 171 0.19 -20.63 10.92
CA ALA A 171 0.57 -19.23 10.81
C ALA A 171 1.79 -19.05 9.90
N GLU A 172 2.83 -19.86 10.12
CA GLU A 172 4.06 -19.83 9.31
C GLU A 172 3.78 -20.21 7.85
N GLU A 173 2.94 -21.21 7.59
CA GLU A 173 2.52 -21.57 6.23
C GLU A 173 1.84 -20.40 5.51
N ALA A 174 0.90 -19.73 6.18
CA ALA A 174 0.20 -18.58 5.62
C ALA A 174 1.15 -17.40 5.36
N PHE A 175 2.07 -17.10 6.28
CA PHE A 175 3.07 -16.06 6.05
C PHE A 175 4.02 -16.40 4.89
N LYS A 176 4.44 -17.66 4.75
CA LYS A 176 5.22 -18.11 3.58
C LYS A 176 4.45 -17.91 2.28
N LYS A 177 3.15 -18.18 2.25
CA LYS A 177 2.30 -17.88 1.08
C LYS A 177 2.22 -16.38 0.77
N SER A 178 2.14 -15.54 1.78
CA SER A 178 2.22 -14.09 1.57
C SER A 178 3.55 -13.67 0.94
N ILE A 179 4.68 -14.22 1.43
CA ILE A 179 6.02 -13.97 0.87
C ILE A 179 6.14 -14.47 -0.58
N GLU A 180 5.57 -15.64 -0.90
CA GLU A 180 5.52 -16.15 -2.29
C GLU A 180 4.82 -15.15 -3.23
N VAL A 181 3.74 -14.50 -2.77
CA VAL A 181 3.01 -13.51 -3.56
C VAL A 181 3.73 -12.15 -3.60
N ARG A 182 4.32 -11.73 -2.47
CA ARG A 182 5.00 -10.43 -2.33
C ARG A 182 6.30 -10.58 -1.51
N PRO A 183 7.44 -10.90 -2.15
CA PRO A 183 8.67 -11.25 -1.43
C PRO A 183 9.36 -10.07 -0.72
N ASN A 184 9.05 -8.84 -1.13
CA ASN A 184 9.66 -7.60 -0.62
C ASN A 184 8.74 -6.84 0.34
N ASP A 185 7.72 -7.49 0.90
CA ASP A 185 6.87 -6.88 1.91
C ASP A 185 7.54 -6.96 3.29
N GLY A 186 7.89 -5.82 3.89
CA GLY A 186 8.46 -5.80 5.25
C GLY A 186 7.46 -6.18 6.34
N GLU A 187 6.16 -6.01 6.08
CA GLU A 187 5.10 -6.25 7.07
C GLU A 187 5.04 -7.73 7.46
N VAL A 188 5.07 -8.66 6.50
CA VAL A 188 4.99 -10.10 6.79
C VAL A 188 6.16 -10.60 7.65
N TYR A 189 7.37 -10.07 7.44
CA TYR A 189 8.52 -10.41 8.29
C TYR A 189 8.35 -9.86 9.72
N SER A 190 7.70 -8.71 9.88
CA SER A 190 7.37 -8.17 11.20
C SER A 190 6.34 -9.05 11.91
N GLU A 191 5.33 -9.55 11.19
CA GLU A 191 4.35 -10.51 11.72
C GLU A 191 5.01 -11.83 12.13
N MET A 192 5.91 -12.38 11.30
CA MET A 192 6.67 -13.59 11.65
C MET A 192 7.58 -13.36 12.85
N ALA A 193 8.20 -12.19 12.98
CA ALA A 193 9.00 -11.83 14.14
C ALA A 193 8.16 -11.84 15.42
N ASN A 194 6.96 -11.25 15.38
CA ASN A 194 6.01 -11.26 16.50
C ASN A 194 5.55 -12.70 16.83
N MET A 195 5.27 -13.51 15.82
CA MET A 195 4.89 -14.92 15.98
C MET A 195 6.01 -15.74 16.65
N TYR A 196 7.27 -15.56 16.26
CA TYR A 196 8.41 -16.25 16.86
C TYR A 196 8.71 -15.74 18.28
N ASN A 197 8.56 -14.43 18.52
CA ASN A 197 8.70 -13.84 19.85
C ASN A 197 7.64 -14.40 20.82
N ALA A 198 6.40 -14.56 20.38
CA ALA A 198 5.33 -15.20 21.16
C ALA A 198 5.64 -16.68 21.51
N GLN A 199 6.42 -17.36 20.66
CA GLN A 199 6.93 -18.71 20.90
C GLN A 199 8.21 -18.74 21.76
N ARG A 200 8.74 -17.58 22.17
CA ARG A 200 10.06 -17.42 22.81
C ARG A 200 11.23 -17.91 21.95
N LYS A 201 11.06 -17.97 20.63
CA LYS A 201 12.11 -18.27 19.65
C LYS A 201 12.80 -16.96 19.27
N PHE A 202 13.58 -16.41 20.19
CA PHE A 202 14.07 -15.04 20.09
C PHE A 202 15.09 -14.82 18.96
N GLU A 203 15.92 -15.81 18.64
CA GLU A 203 16.85 -15.72 17.51
C GLU A 203 16.10 -15.66 16.17
N ASP A 204 15.10 -16.52 15.98
CA ASP A 204 14.25 -16.51 14.78
C ASP A 204 13.46 -15.18 14.68
N ALA A 205 12.95 -14.70 15.81
CA ALA A 205 12.26 -13.42 15.89
C ALA A 205 13.18 -12.26 15.49
N ALA A 206 14.42 -12.23 16.01
CA ALA A 206 15.41 -11.21 15.68
C ALA A 206 15.81 -11.27 14.20
N ALA A 207 15.98 -12.46 13.63
CA ALA A 207 16.28 -12.63 12.21
C ALA A 207 15.16 -12.08 11.31
N MET A 208 13.89 -12.40 11.62
CA MET A 208 12.75 -11.87 10.87
C MET A 208 12.60 -10.36 11.05
N SER A 209 12.79 -9.85 12.26
CA SER A 209 12.69 -8.41 12.55
C SER A 209 13.78 -7.59 11.85
N LYS A 210 15.00 -8.14 11.75
CA LYS A 210 16.09 -7.57 10.95
C LYS A 210 15.71 -7.53 9.47
N LYS A 211 15.14 -8.62 8.94
CA LYS A 211 14.69 -8.69 7.55
C LYS A 211 13.60 -7.65 7.24
N ALA A 212 12.65 -7.47 8.15
CA ALA A 212 11.64 -6.41 8.05
C ALA A 212 12.28 -5.01 7.97
N SER A 213 13.29 -4.76 8.82
CA SER A 213 14.06 -3.50 8.81
C SER A 213 14.80 -3.25 7.50
N GLU A 214 15.48 -4.26 6.97
CA GLU A 214 16.23 -4.16 5.71
C GLU A 214 15.30 -3.77 4.57
N LEU A 215 14.09 -4.35 4.53
CA LEU A 215 13.09 -4.05 3.51
C LEU A 215 12.43 -2.68 3.71
N ALA A 216 12.25 -2.23 4.96
CA ALA A 216 11.74 -0.89 5.27
C ALA A 216 12.77 0.21 4.98
N GLY A 217 14.04 -0.02 5.30
CA GLY A 217 15.15 0.92 5.07
C GLY A 217 15.49 1.11 3.60
N ALA A 218 15.30 0.08 2.77
CA ALA A 218 15.39 0.20 1.31
C ALA A 218 14.32 1.13 0.70
N ALA A 219 13.25 1.44 1.44
CA ALA A 219 12.18 2.36 1.03
C ALA A 219 12.40 3.83 1.47
N GLY A 220 13.58 4.18 1.99
CA GLY A 220 14.01 5.58 2.14
C GLY A 220 13.51 6.31 3.40
N MET A 221 13.12 5.60 4.45
CA MET A 221 12.82 6.22 5.75
C MET A 221 13.80 5.70 6.80
N GLY A 222 14.50 6.62 7.48
CA GLY A 222 15.16 6.33 8.76
C GLY A 222 14.18 5.60 9.67
N GLY A 223 14.66 4.56 10.35
CA GLY A 223 13.84 3.49 10.92
C GLY A 223 12.52 3.97 11.50
N ASN A 224 11.40 3.42 11.00
CA ASN A 224 10.09 3.65 11.58
C ASN A 224 10.14 3.36 13.09
N PRO A 225 9.81 4.32 13.97
CA PRO A 225 9.86 4.15 15.42
C PRO A 225 9.13 2.90 15.92
N ASP A 226 8.04 2.50 15.28
CA ASP A 226 7.30 1.27 15.66
C ASP A 226 8.11 0.00 15.35
N VAL A 227 8.86 0.00 14.25
CA VAL A 227 9.73 -1.13 13.87
C VAL A 227 10.92 -1.23 14.82
N LEU A 228 11.55 -0.09 15.15
CA LEU A 228 12.65 -0.03 16.13
C LEU A 228 12.18 -0.46 17.52
N TYR A 229 11.00 -0.02 17.95
CA TYR A 229 10.40 -0.42 19.22
C TYR A 229 10.17 -1.94 19.27
N ASN A 230 9.56 -2.51 18.24
CA ASN A 230 9.31 -3.95 18.17
C ASN A 230 10.62 -4.77 18.17
N GLN A 231 11.66 -4.30 17.46
CA GLN A 231 12.99 -4.91 17.52
C GLN A 231 13.59 -4.87 18.93
N GLY A 232 13.50 -3.72 19.59
CA GLY A 232 13.93 -3.55 20.97
C GLY A 232 13.22 -4.53 21.91
N VAL A 233 11.90 -4.67 21.78
CA VAL A 233 11.09 -5.62 22.57
C VAL A 233 11.54 -7.06 22.35
N ILE A 234 11.79 -7.47 21.10
CA ILE A 234 12.27 -8.83 20.77
C ILE A 234 13.62 -9.11 21.42
N LEU A 235 14.57 -8.16 21.31
CA LEU A 235 15.90 -8.29 21.91
C LEU A 235 15.83 -8.30 23.44
N PHE A 236 15.00 -7.43 24.03
CA PHE A 236 14.77 -7.38 25.47
C PHE A 236 14.22 -8.71 25.99
N ASN A 237 13.21 -9.27 25.34
CA ASN A 237 12.63 -10.57 25.71
C ASN A 237 13.64 -11.73 25.56
N GLY A 238 14.56 -11.62 24.60
CA GLY A 238 15.69 -12.53 24.42
C GLY A 238 16.82 -12.35 25.44
N GLY A 239 16.71 -11.41 26.38
CA GLY A 239 17.76 -11.09 27.36
C GLY A 239 18.92 -10.27 26.79
N LYS A 240 18.85 -9.84 25.52
CA LYS A 240 19.87 -9.03 24.84
C LYS A 240 19.66 -7.54 25.14
N THR A 241 19.60 -7.18 26.42
CA THR A 241 19.29 -5.81 26.88
C THR A 241 20.28 -4.77 26.37
N GLY A 242 21.56 -5.12 26.24
CA GLY A 242 22.59 -4.25 25.66
C GLY A 242 22.34 -3.88 24.20
N GLU A 243 21.73 -4.78 23.41
CA GLU A 243 21.34 -4.51 22.02
C GLU A 243 19.98 -3.81 21.93
N ALA A 244 19.07 -4.06 22.89
CA ALA A 244 17.75 -3.43 22.95
C ALA A 244 17.81 -1.95 23.31
N LYS A 245 18.70 -1.57 24.23
CA LYS A 245 18.88 -0.20 24.74
C LYS A 245 19.00 0.87 23.64
N PRO A 246 19.97 0.78 22.69
CA PRO A 246 20.12 1.80 21.67
C PRO A 246 18.92 1.91 20.72
N LEU A 247 18.08 0.87 20.62
CA LEU A 247 16.85 0.93 19.83
C LEU A 247 15.77 1.73 20.58
N PHE A 248 15.56 1.46 21.86
CA PHE A 248 14.60 2.24 22.66
C PHE A 248 15.02 3.71 22.81
N GLU A 249 16.32 3.99 22.96
CA GLU A 249 16.85 5.35 22.95
C GLU A 249 16.52 6.07 21.63
N GLN A 250 16.70 5.41 20.48
CA GLN A 250 16.34 5.97 19.18
C GLN A 250 14.83 6.23 19.06
N VAL A 251 13.98 5.33 19.57
CA VAL A 251 12.53 5.52 19.55
C VAL A 251 12.12 6.72 20.40
N VAL A 252 12.65 6.84 21.62
CA VAL A 252 12.39 7.98 22.52
C VAL A 252 12.90 9.29 21.91
N GLN A 253 14.08 9.27 21.27
CA GLN A 253 14.62 10.45 20.61
C GLN A 253 13.77 10.90 19.42
N ALA A 254 13.32 9.95 18.59
CA ALA A 254 12.50 10.24 17.42
C ALA A 254 11.05 10.60 17.78
N ASN A 255 10.51 9.97 18.83
CA ASN A 255 9.17 10.18 19.33
C ASN A 255 9.15 10.25 20.88
N PRO A 256 9.38 11.45 21.45
CA PRO A 256 9.38 11.64 22.91
C PRO A 256 8.02 11.47 23.58
N THR A 257 6.94 11.22 22.83
CA THR A 257 5.61 10.93 23.39
C THR A 257 5.24 9.46 23.31
N HIS A 258 6.16 8.59 22.85
CA HIS A 258 5.96 7.15 22.85
C HIS A 258 6.10 6.58 24.27
N ALA A 259 4.98 6.50 24.98
CA ALA A 259 4.94 6.08 26.39
C ALA A 259 5.65 4.72 26.59
N GLU A 260 5.28 3.72 25.81
CA GLU A 260 5.79 2.35 25.97
C GLU A 260 7.30 2.27 25.73
N ALA A 261 7.87 3.09 24.84
CA ALA A 261 9.31 3.15 24.63
C ALA A 261 10.04 3.68 25.87
N HIS A 262 9.50 4.70 26.55
CA HIS A 262 10.01 5.16 27.84
C HIS A 262 9.98 4.04 28.90
N TYR A 263 8.85 3.33 29.01
CA TYR A 263 8.74 2.21 29.95
C TYR A 263 9.78 1.11 29.65
N MET A 264 9.93 0.72 28.39
CA MET A 264 10.88 -0.31 27.99
C MET A 264 12.34 0.14 28.16
N LEU A 265 12.66 1.42 27.90
CA LEU A 265 13.98 1.97 28.16
C LEU A 265 14.30 1.94 29.66
N GLY A 266 13.35 2.37 30.51
CA GLY A 266 13.47 2.29 31.96
C GLY A 266 13.73 0.85 32.44
N MET A 267 12.95 -0.11 31.95
CA MET A 267 13.16 -1.55 32.23
C MET A 267 14.53 -2.06 31.76
N THR A 268 15.03 -1.55 30.64
CA THR A 268 16.32 -1.96 30.06
C THR A 268 17.49 -1.45 30.89
N ILE A 269 17.40 -0.22 31.41
CA ILE A 269 18.52 0.44 32.10
C ILE A 269 18.43 0.41 33.63
N VAL A 270 17.35 -0.13 34.21
CA VAL A 270 17.12 -0.09 35.68
C VAL A 270 18.26 -0.68 36.51
N GLY A 271 18.90 -1.74 36.02
CA GLY A 271 20.06 -2.33 36.68
C GLY A 271 21.39 -1.60 36.42
N GLU A 272 21.48 -0.88 35.31
CA GLU A 272 22.70 -0.17 34.89
C GLU A 272 22.77 1.26 35.45
N ASN A 273 21.65 1.99 35.40
CA ASN A 273 21.52 3.38 35.82
C ASN A 273 20.12 3.62 36.42
N PRO A 274 19.94 3.35 37.73
CA PRO A 274 18.67 3.52 38.41
C PRO A 274 18.09 4.93 38.32
N ALA A 275 18.94 5.96 38.36
CA ALA A 275 18.50 7.36 38.31
C ALA A 275 17.89 7.71 36.94
N ALA A 276 18.55 7.29 35.85
CA ALA A 276 18.00 7.47 34.51
C ALA A 276 16.72 6.65 34.31
N ALA A 277 16.67 5.41 34.83
CA ALA A 277 15.46 4.59 34.75
C ALA A 277 14.24 5.26 35.41
N VAL A 278 14.44 5.92 36.56
CA VAL A 278 13.38 6.70 37.21
C VAL A 278 12.85 7.81 36.29
N THR A 279 13.73 8.55 35.61
CA THR A 279 13.32 9.58 34.64
C THR A 279 12.45 9.00 33.54
N GLU A 280 12.81 7.84 33.00
CA GLU A 280 12.02 7.17 31.95
C GLU A 280 10.66 6.66 32.47
N PHE A 281 10.62 6.07 33.67
CA PHE A 281 9.36 5.63 34.27
C PHE A 281 8.43 6.82 34.60
N GLU A 282 8.97 7.95 35.04
CA GLU A 282 8.20 9.18 35.25
C GLU A 282 7.66 9.74 33.93
N ALA A 283 8.44 9.70 32.86
CA ALA A 283 7.98 10.08 31.52
C ALA A 283 6.83 9.18 31.06
N TYR A 284 6.95 7.85 31.23
CA TYR A 284 5.86 6.92 30.96
C TYR A 284 4.59 7.26 31.76
N LEU A 285 4.70 7.46 33.08
CA LEU A 285 3.56 7.79 33.95
C LEU A 285 2.89 9.12 33.59
N LYS A 286 3.65 10.09 33.08
CA LYS A 286 3.11 11.36 32.58
C LYS A 286 2.30 11.16 31.30
N LEU A 287 2.79 10.32 30.38
CA LEU A 287 2.17 10.07 29.08
C LEU A 287 0.99 9.10 29.18
N SER A 288 1.06 8.11 30.06
CA SER A 288 0.09 7.03 30.22
C SER A 288 -0.18 6.73 31.71
N PRO A 289 -0.81 7.66 32.45
CA PRO A 289 -1.01 7.55 33.90
C PRO A 289 -1.91 6.38 34.32
N SER A 290 -2.77 5.90 33.41
CA SER A 290 -3.62 4.72 33.58
C SER A 290 -3.28 3.60 32.59
N GLY A 291 -2.06 3.61 32.04
CA GLY A 291 -1.58 2.60 31.12
C GLY A 291 -1.38 1.22 31.77
N PRO A 292 -1.23 0.15 30.98
CA PRO A 292 -1.12 -1.22 31.47
C PRO A 292 0.06 -1.43 32.44
N ASN A 293 1.14 -0.65 32.28
CA ASN A 293 2.33 -0.74 33.12
C ASN A 293 2.39 0.34 34.21
N ALA A 294 1.36 1.19 34.37
CA ALA A 294 1.42 2.35 35.27
C ALA A 294 1.66 1.95 36.73
N ALA A 295 0.98 0.88 37.20
CA ALA A 295 1.17 0.37 38.55
C ALA A 295 2.63 -0.09 38.79
N MET A 296 3.21 -0.80 37.82
CA MET A 296 4.57 -1.33 37.93
C MET A 296 5.62 -0.21 37.81
N ALA A 297 5.44 0.73 36.88
CA ALA A 297 6.31 1.91 36.74
C ALA A 297 6.35 2.73 38.04
N LYS A 298 5.20 2.92 38.69
CA LYS A 298 5.13 3.60 40.00
C LYS A 298 5.90 2.85 41.07
N GLN A 299 5.79 1.53 41.12
CA GLN A 299 6.56 0.71 42.07
C GLN A 299 8.07 0.87 41.87
N PHE A 300 8.55 0.91 40.62
CA PHE A 300 9.97 1.17 40.34
C PHE A 300 10.38 2.56 40.80
N VAL A 301 9.61 3.62 40.50
CA VAL A 301 9.90 4.97 40.97
C VAL A 301 9.98 5.04 42.50
N ASP A 302 9.00 4.48 43.20
CA ASP A 302 8.94 4.48 44.66
C ASP A 302 10.07 3.66 45.31
N ALA A 303 10.53 2.60 44.66
CA ALA A 303 11.61 1.75 45.16
C ALA A 303 13.01 2.36 44.93
N LEU A 304 13.22 3.01 43.79
CA LEU A 304 14.53 3.51 43.37
C LEU A 304 14.84 4.92 43.92
N LYS A 305 13.83 5.63 44.43
CA LYS A 305 14.00 6.94 45.10
C LYS A 305 14.23 6.86 46.61
N LYS A 306 14.16 5.67 47.21
CA LYS A 306 14.44 5.44 48.63
C LYS A 306 15.93 5.19 48.84
#